data_AF-A0A4S3LZV0-F1
#
_entry.id   AF-A0A4S3LZV0-F1
#
_cell.length_a   1.000
_cell.length_b   1.000
_cell.length_c   1.000
_cell.angle_alpha   90.00
_cell.angle_beta   90.00
_cell.angle_gamma   90.00
#
_symmetry.space_group_name_H-M   'P 1'
#
loop_
_entity.id
_entity.type
_entity.pdbx_description
1 polymer ?
#
loop_
_entity_poly.entity_id
_entity_poly.type
_entity_poly.pdbx_seq_one_letter_code
_entity_poly.pdbx_strand_id
1 'polypeptide(L)'
;MAIDNEPPEDGETIVIYSDIEPDFVSNNLSTSFELDVNQDSIVDLNIYYDIEGNTLLIGSRSYLSGVLSLTDWGTYTVPLDEGRKIPDEFKNGELFSSSSYFSIEAWGYQVDKYLGVRIYIKDKFHYGWVRLQFESDTSWVIKDYAYNATPDTPILAGQKE
;
A
#
# COMPACT_ATOMS: atom_id res chain seq x y z
N MET A 1 25.47 -13.26 -36.39
CA MET A 1 25.14 -13.61 -35.00
C MET A 1 24.73 -12.32 -34.33
N ALA A 2 23.44 -12.11 -34.10
CA ALA A 2 22.98 -11.02 -33.26
C ALA A 2 23.23 -11.46 -31.81
N ILE A 3 23.98 -10.64 -31.08
CA ILE A 3 24.11 -10.74 -29.63
C ILE A 3 22.81 -10.18 -29.05
N ASP A 4 21.96 -11.09 -28.58
CA ASP A 4 20.81 -10.73 -27.77
C ASP A 4 21.36 -10.19 -26.45
N ASN A 5 21.34 -8.87 -26.30
CA ASN A 5 21.52 -8.25 -24.99
C ASN A 5 20.17 -8.32 -24.30
N GLU A 6 19.78 -9.52 -23.84
CA GLU A 6 18.77 -9.62 -22.81
C GLU A 6 19.28 -8.81 -21.59
N PRO A 7 18.53 -7.80 -21.10
CA PRO A 7 18.86 -7.19 -19.83
C PRO A 7 18.82 -8.27 -18.75
N PRO A 8 19.68 -8.21 -17.72
CA PRO A 8 19.73 -9.24 -16.70
C PRO A 8 18.37 -9.41 -16.02
N GLU A 9 17.78 -10.60 -16.14
CA GLU A 9 16.68 -11.05 -15.28
C GLU A 9 17.19 -11.21 -13.84
N ASP A 10 16.38 -10.72 -12.90
CA ASP A 10 16.57 -10.73 -11.44
C ASP A 10 17.74 -9.91 -10.88
N GLY A 11 17.48 -8.62 -10.69
CA GLY A 11 18.09 -7.90 -9.58
C GLY A 11 17.62 -8.54 -8.26
N GLU A 12 18.54 -8.76 -7.32
CA GLU A 12 18.24 -9.28 -5.99
C GLU A 12 17.14 -8.43 -5.34
N THR A 13 15.99 -9.03 -5.05
CA THR A 13 14.89 -8.37 -4.34
C THR A 13 15.23 -8.32 -2.85
N ILE A 14 15.07 -7.15 -2.22
CA ILE A 14 15.31 -6.98 -0.79
C ILE A 14 14.00 -6.54 -0.15
N VAL A 15 13.31 -7.46 0.51
CA VAL A 15 12.06 -7.14 1.22
C VAL A 15 12.36 -6.66 2.64
N ILE A 16 11.83 -5.50 3.00
CA ILE A 16 11.85 -4.98 4.36
C ILE A 16 10.46 -5.12 4.94
N TYR A 17 10.32 -6.03 5.91
CA TYR A 17 9.07 -6.34 6.60
C TYR A 17 9.05 -5.70 7.99
N SER A 18 7.88 -5.18 8.36
CA SER A 18 7.62 -4.59 9.67
C SER A 18 6.29 -5.10 10.23
N ASP A 19 6.34 -5.64 11.44
CA ASP A 19 5.18 -6.07 12.23
C ASP A 19 4.78 -4.98 13.22
N ILE A 20 3.48 -4.72 13.36
CA ILE A 20 2.95 -3.76 14.34
C ILE A 20 2.44 -4.57 15.53
N GLU A 21 3.21 -4.62 16.61
CA GLU A 21 2.84 -5.36 17.82
C GLU A 21 2.72 -4.42 19.04
N PRO A 22 1.54 -4.31 19.67
CA PRO A 22 0.27 -4.93 19.25
C PRO A 22 -0.30 -4.29 17.98
N ASP A 23 -1.10 -5.05 17.23
CA ASP A 23 -1.86 -4.57 16.07
C ASP A 23 -2.49 -3.20 16.37
N PHE A 24 -2.38 -2.27 15.43
CA PHE A 24 -3.01 -0.97 15.58
C PHE A 24 -4.51 -1.12 15.39
N VAL A 25 -5.31 -0.76 16.41
CA VAL A 25 -6.77 -0.72 16.34
C VAL A 25 -7.24 0.72 16.46
N SER A 26 -8.04 1.18 15.51
CA SER A 26 -8.61 2.53 15.57
C SER A 26 -9.66 2.62 16.69
N ASN A 27 -9.54 3.61 17.57
CA ASN A 27 -10.39 3.73 18.76
C ASN A 27 -11.67 4.54 18.53
N ASN A 28 -11.72 5.36 17.47
CA ASN A 28 -12.86 6.20 17.10
C ASN A 28 -12.66 6.81 15.69
N LEU A 29 -13.67 7.50 15.19
CA LEU A 29 -13.65 8.20 13.89
C LEU A 29 -12.64 9.35 13.76
N SER A 30 -12.04 9.84 14.85
CA SER A 30 -10.97 10.84 14.76
C SER A 30 -9.57 10.22 14.75
N THR A 31 -9.49 8.89 14.82
CA THR A 31 -8.22 8.19 14.87
C THR A 31 -7.55 8.21 13.50
N SER A 32 -6.27 8.60 13.48
CA SER A 32 -5.40 8.52 12.33
C SER A 32 -4.20 7.63 12.62
N PHE A 33 -3.59 7.11 11.56
CA PHE A 33 -2.33 6.37 11.61
C PHE A 33 -1.35 7.01 10.63
N GLU A 34 -0.20 7.41 11.15
CA GLU A 34 0.94 7.90 10.38
C GLU A 34 1.89 6.72 10.15
N LEU A 35 2.05 6.33 8.89
CA LEU A 35 2.93 5.26 8.47
C LEU A 35 4.19 5.84 7.83
N ASP A 36 5.30 5.64 8.51
CA ASP A 36 6.67 5.82 8.01
C ASP A 36 7.17 4.43 7.60
N VAL A 37 7.16 4.15 6.29
CA VAL A 37 7.40 2.81 5.74
C VAL A 37 8.89 2.46 5.80
N ASN A 38 9.75 3.45 5.58
CA ASN A 38 11.20 3.26 5.51
C ASN A 38 11.94 3.61 6.82
N GLN A 39 11.20 4.06 7.84
CA GLN A 39 11.67 4.44 9.17
C GLN A 39 12.69 5.59 9.16
N ASP A 40 12.54 6.54 8.24
CA ASP A 40 13.43 7.69 8.10
C ASP A 40 12.96 8.94 8.88
N SER A 41 11.92 8.80 9.70
CA SER A 41 11.23 9.85 10.46
C SER A 41 10.40 10.83 9.60
N ILE A 42 10.20 10.53 8.31
CA ILE A 42 9.26 11.24 7.44
C ILE A 42 8.06 10.33 7.20
N VAL A 43 6.88 10.82 7.55
CA VAL A 43 5.63 10.07 7.30
C VAL A 43 5.38 9.95 5.80
N ASP A 44 5.31 8.72 5.31
CA ASP A 44 5.03 8.40 3.91
C ASP A 44 3.55 8.48 3.59
N LEU A 45 2.73 7.90 4.48
CA LEU A 45 1.30 7.71 4.31
C LEU A 45 0.55 8.09 5.59
N ASN A 46 -0.61 8.71 5.45
CA ASN A 46 -1.53 8.99 6.54
C ASN A 46 -2.87 8.32 6.22
N ILE A 47 -3.38 7.55 7.16
CA ILE A 47 -4.66 6.83 7.04
C ILE A 47 -5.60 7.35 8.13
N TYR A 48 -6.79 7.81 7.76
CA TYR A 48 -7.73 8.48 8.68
C TYR A 48 -9.15 8.48 8.12
N TYR A 49 -10.16 8.63 8.96
CA TYR A 49 -11.55 8.74 8.49
C TYR A 49 -11.82 10.09 7.84
N ASP A 50 -12.66 10.10 6.81
CA ASP A 50 -13.31 11.31 6.33
C ASP A 50 -14.33 11.83 7.37
N ILE A 51 -14.69 13.11 7.26
CA ILE A 51 -15.50 13.88 8.21
C ILE A 51 -16.86 13.21 8.51
N GLU A 52 -17.36 12.38 7.58
CA GLU A 52 -18.63 11.66 7.70
C GLU A 52 -18.53 10.23 8.27
N GLY A 53 -17.32 9.71 8.52
CA GLY A 53 -17.08 8.46 9.25
C GLY A 53 -17.34 7.14 8.50
N ASN A 54 -17.76 7.18 7.23
CA ASN A 54 -18.07 5.98 6.44
C ASN A 54 -17.01 5.63 5.38
N THR A 55 -16.03 6.52 5.24
CA THR A 55 -14.96 6.42 4.26
C THR A 55 -13.68 6.69 5.01
N LEU A 56 -12.67 5.86 4.78
CA LEU A 56 -11.34 6.19 5.19
C LEU A 56 -10.58 6.78 4.00
N LEU A 57 -9.63 7.63 4.30
CA LEU A 57 -8.76 8.32 3.38
C LEU A 57 -7.35 7.82 3.62
N ILE A 58 -6.63 7.64 2.53
CA ILE A 58 -5.20 7.42 2.56
C ILE A 58 -4.55 8.47 1.67
N GLY A 59 -3.59 9.19 2.23
CA GLY A 59 -2.90 10.24 1.49
C GLY A 59 -1.43 10.34 1.87
N SER A 60 -0.66 10.90 0.96
CA SER A 60 0.73 11.30 1.22
C SER A 60 0.87 12.80 1.19
N ARG A 61 1.51 13.37 2.22
CA ARG A 61 1.80 14.81 2.28
C ARG A 61 2.80 15.25 1.21
N SER A 62 3.68 14.34 0.76
CA SER A 62 4.67 14.64 -0.29
C SER A 62 4.08 14.63 -1.70
N TYR A 63 2.89 14.06 -1.85
CA TYR A 63 2.25 13.74 -3.14
C TYR A 63 3.02 12.77 -4.04
N LEU A 64 4.13 12.20 -3.56
CA LEU A 64 4.97 11.28 -4.33
C LEU A 64 4.72 9.82 -3.94
N SER A 65 4.37 9.59 -2.66
CA SER A 65 3.90 8.30 -2.13
C SER A 65 2.36 8.20 -2.22
N GLY A 66 1.81 6.99 -2.12
CA GLY A 66 0.37 6.78 -2.24
C GLY A 66 -0.03 5.35 -2.59
N VAL A 67 -1.19 5.19 -3.22
CA VAL A 67 -1.83 3.89 -3.49
C VAL A 67 -1.65 3.47 -4.95
N LEU A 68 -1.50 2.17 -5.17
CA LEU A 68 -1.47 1.50 -6.48
C LEU A 68 -2.57 0.45 -6.66
N SER A 69 -3.19 -0.02 -5.58
CA SER A 69 -4.33 -0.94 -5.65
C SER A 69 -5.63 -0.19 -5.89
N LEU A 70 -5.83 0.36 -7.08
CA LEU A 70 -7.06 1.05 -7.47
C LEU A 70 -7.90 0.20 -8.42
N THR A 71 -9.21 0.43 -8.46
CA THR A 71 -10.09 -0.04 -9.53
C THR A 71 -9.57 0.45 -10.88
N ASP A 72 -10.02 -0.19 -11.96
CA ASP A 72 -9.94 0.41 -13.29
C ASP A 72 -10.41 1.87 -13.23
N TRP A 73 -9.71 2.76 -13.92
CA TRP A 73 -9.96 4.21 -13.94
C TRP A 73 -9.59 4.97 -12.64
N GLY A 74 -8.90 4.33 -11.70
CA GLY A 74 -8.31 4.98 -10.53
C GLY A 74 -9.32 5.53 -9.53
N THR A 75 -10.52 4.94 -9.47
CA THR A 75 -11.65 5.53 -8.75
C THR A 75 -11.64 5.20 -7.26
N TYR A 76 -11.44 3.93 -6.90
CA TYR A 76 -11.45 3.47 -5.52
C TYR A 76 -10.28 2.56 -5.24
N THR A 77 -9.81 2.56 -4.00
CA THR A 77 -8.87 1.54 -3.53
C THR A 77 -9.55 0.17 -3.42
N VAL A 78 -8.88 -0.90 -3.85
CA VAL A 78 -9.36 -2.29 -3.77
C VAL A 78 -8.47 -3.16 -2.87
N PRO A 79 -9.05 -4.06 -2.07
CA PRO A 79 -8.29 -5.03 -1.31
C PRO A 79 -7.62 -6.05 -2.23
N LEU A 80 -6.34 -6.29 -2.03
CA LEU A 80 -5.58 -7.32 -2.75
C LEU A 80 -5.52 -8.61 -1.94
N ASP A 81 -5.58 -9.73 -2.66
CA ASP A 81 -5.25 -11.04 -2.13
C ASP A 81 -3.74 -11.20 -1.92
N GLU A 82 -3.37 -12.08 -0.99
CA GLU A 82 -1.98 -12.52 -0.82
C GLU A 82 -1.43 -13.06 -2.16
N GLY A 83 -0.16 -12.77 -2.44
CA GLY A 83 0.51 -13.19 -3.67
C GLY A 83 0.24 -12.27 -4.88
N ARG A 84 -0.65 -11.28 -4.77
CA ARG A 84 -0.87 -10.30 -5.86
C ARG A 84 0.39 -9.46 -6.07
N LYS A 85 0.95 -9.45 -7.29
CA LYS A 85 2.10 -8.65 -7.67
C LYS A 85 1.83 -7.13 -7.62
N ILE A 86 2.73 -6.34 -7.03
CA ILE A 86 2.62 -4.89 -6.88
C ILE A 86 3.94 -4.24 -7.35
N PRO A 87 3.93 -3.35 -8.36
CA PRO A 87 2.82 -3.12 -9.26
C PRO A 87 2.56 -4.39 -10.07
N ASP A 88 1.31 -4.63 -10.43
CA ASP A 88 1.04 -5.60 -11.49
C ASP A 88 1.44 -4.95 -12.83
N GLU A 89 1.60 -5.74 -13.88
CA GLU A 89 1.75 -5.16 -15.21
C GLU A 89 0.58 -4.20 -15.41
N PHE A 90 0.87 -2.91 -15.64
CA PHE A 90 -0.12 -1.84 -15.83
C PHE A 90 -1.00 -2.12 -17.07
N LYS A 91 -1.88 -3.11 -16.98
CA LYS A 91 -2.63 -3.68 -18.12
C LYS A 91 -3.96 -2.96 -18.31
N ASN A 92 -4.53 -2.40 -17.24
CA ASN A 92 -5.84 -1.74 -17.24
C ASN A 92 -5.86 -0.35 -16.56
N GLY A 93 -4.73 0.35 -16.48
CA GLY A 93 -4.71 1.70 -15.90
C GLY A 93 -4.82 1.72 -14.38
N GLU A 94 -4.11 0.83 -13.68
CA GLU A 94 -3.76 1.05 -12.27
C GLU A 94 -3.04 2.40 -12.18
N LEU A 95 -3.77 3.42 -11.76
CA LEU A 95 -3.25 4.77 -11.62
C LEU A 95 -2.64 4.89 -10.22
N PHE A 96 -1.46 5.51 -10.15
CA PHE A 96 -0.99 6.03 -8.90
C PHE A 96 -1.92 7.15 -8.45
N SER A 97 -2.35 7.11 -7.19
CA SER A 97 -2.92 8.29 -6.55
C SER A 97 -2.19 8.60 -5.24
N SER A 98 -1.79 9.86 -5.09
CA SER A 98 -1.23 10.38 -3.85
C SER A 98 -2.26 10.61 -2.76
N SER A 99 -3.54 10.56 -3.11
CA SER A 99 -4.66 10.56 -2.19
C SER A 99 -5.79 9.72 -2.76
N SER A 100 -6.28 8.75 -2.00
CA SER A 100 -7.43 7.95 -2.39
C SER A 100 -8.33 7.73 -1.19
N TYR A 101 -9.55 7.33 -1.49
CA TYR A 101 -10.57 7.03 -0.51
C TYR A 101 -10.95 5.56 -0.63
N PHE A 102 -11.28 4.97 0.51
CA PHE A 102 -11.77 3.63 0.63
C PHE A 102 -13.08 3.66 1.40
N SER A 103 -14.16 3.27 0.73
CA SER A 103 -15.42 3.01 1.42
C SER A 103 -15.35 1.60 2.02
N ILE A 104 -15.97 1.44 3.19
CA ILE A 104 -16.19 0.12 3.79
C ILE A 104 -16.89 -0.82 2.80
N GLU A 105 -17.77 -0.29 1.95
CA GLU A 105 -18.46 -1.03 0.89
C GLU A 105 -17.51 -1.62 -0.15
N ALA A 106 -16.45 -0.91 -0.53
CA ALA A 106 -15.47 -1.40 -1.51
C ALA A 106 -14.52 -2.46 -0.91
N TRP A 107 -14.14 -2.30 0.36
CA TRP A 107 -13.32 -3.27 1.08
C TRP A 107 -14.12 -4.51 1.53
N GLY A 108 -15.40 -4.32 1.83
CA GLY A 108 -16.38 -5.38 2.08
C GLY A 108 -16.14 -6.18 3.37
N TYR A 109 -15.62 -5.55 4.43
CA TYR A 109 -15.25 -6.25 5.69
C TYR A 109 -14.29 -7.42 5.50
N GLN A 110 -13.52 -7.42 4.42
CA GLN A 110 -12.56 -8.47 4.16
C GLN A 110 -11.41 -8.39 5.17
N VAL A 111 -11.11 -9.55 5.75
CA VAL A 111 -10.07 -9.76 6.76
C VAL A 111 -8.76 -10.09 6.06
N ASP A 112 -7.65 -9.66 6.64
CA ASP A 112 -6.31 -10.02 6.19
C ASP A 112 -6.03 -9.71 4.71
N LYS A 113 -6.51 -8.56 4.24
CA LYS A 113 -6.27 -8.07 2.87
C LYS A 113 -5.17 -7.02 2.84
N TYR A 114 -4.64 -6.83 1.64
CA TYR A 114 -3.49 -5.98 1.41
C TYR A 114 -3.85 -4.76 0.57
N LEU A 115 -3.38 -3.61 1.00
CA LEU A 115 -3.34 -2.39 0.22
C LEU A 115 -2.03 -2.35 -0.55
N GLY A 116 -2.05 -2.16 -1.87
CA GLY A 116 -0.83 -1.94 -2.65
C GLY A 116 -0.41 -0.48 -2.64
N VAL A 117 0.86 -0.21 -2.31
CA VAL A 117 1.38 1.17 -2.17
C VAL A 117 2.62 1.42 -3.02
N ARG A 118 2.81 2.69 -3.36
CA ARG A 118 4.07 3.22 -3.91
C ARG A 118 4.64 4.22 -2.92
N ILE A 119 5.92 4.09 -2.60
CA ILE A 119 6.65 4.98 -1.69
C ILE A 119 7.80 5.64 -2.44
N TYR A 120 8.04 6.92 -2.18
CA TYR A 120 9.16 7.66 -2.75
C TYR A 120 10.28 7.83 -1.72
N ILE A 121 11.39 7.13 -1.93
CA ILE A 121 12.54 7.09 -1.02
C ILE A 121 13.78 7.52 -1.78
N LYS A 122 14.47 8.57 -1.31
CA LYS A 122 15.75 9.04 -1.87
C LYS A 122 15.76 9.12 -3.42
N ASP A 123 14.74 9.79 -3.95
CA ASP A 123 14.54 10.00 -5.39
C ASP A 123 14.22 8.77 -6.24
N LYS A 124 13.75 7.70 -5.60
CA LYS A 124 13.35 6.46 -6.28
C LYS A 124 12.01 5.95 -5.78
N PHE A 125 11.31 5.24 -6.65
CA PHE A 125 10.07 4.58 -6.28
C PHE A 125 10.33 3.17 -5.76
N HIS A 126 9.57 2.82 -4.74
CA HIS A 126 9.54 1.52 -4.12
C HIS A 126 8.09 1.07 -4.02
N TYR A 127 7.89 -0.25 -3.99
CA TYR A 127 6.58 -0.85 -3.98
C TYR A 127 6.41 -1.70 -2.74
N GLY A 128 5.20 -1.66 -2.18
CA GLY A 128 4.92 -2.28 -0.91
C GLY A 128 3.48 -2.66 -0.75
N TRP A 129 3.19 -3.24 0.42
CA TRP A 129 1.85 -3.57 0.85
C TRP A 129 1.65 -3.17 2.32
N VAL A 130 0.40 -2.86 2.68
CA VAL A 130 -0.05 -2.66 4.06
C VAL A 130 -1.23 -3.61 4.33
N ARG A 131 -1.17 -4.41 5.39
CA ARG A 131 -2.25 -5.32 5.75
C ARG A 131 -3.28 -4.59 6.62
N LEU A 132 -4.49 -4.51 6.10
CA LEU A 132 -5.57 -3.72 6.68
C LEU A 132 -6.89 -4.50 6.66
N GLN A 133 -7.70 -4.30 7.69
CA GLN A 133 -9.09 -4.79 7.72
C GLN A 133 -10.01 -3.82 8.48
N PHE A 134 -11.31 -3.92 8.20
CA PHE A 134 -12.35 -3.29 9.00
C PHE A 134 -12.89 -4.29 10.03
N GLU A 135 -13.03 -3.86 11.27
CA GLU A 135 -13.71 -4.60 12.35
C GLU A 135 -15.18 -4.20 12.46
N SER A 136 -15.50 -2.96 12.12
CA SER A 136 -16.87 -2.41 12.07
C SER A 136 -16.88 -1.16 11.17
N ASP A 137 -18.04 -0.51 11.01
CA ASP A 137 -18.13 0.73 10.23
C ASP A 137 -17.26 1.85 10.81
N THR A 138 -16.94 1.77 12.10
CA THR A 138 -16.21 2.82 12.83
C THR A 138 -14.89 2.32 13.43
N SER A 139 -14.44 1.11 13.03
CA SER A 139 -13.17 0.55 13.48
C SER A 139 -12.44 -0.22 12.38
N TRP A 140 -11.13 0.00 12.29
CA TRP A 140 -10.21 -0.67 11.39
C TRP A 140 -8.90 -0.99 12.09
N VAL A 141 -8.14 -1.91 11.49
CA VAL A 141 -6.91 -2.46 12.02
C VAL A 141 -5.82 -2.43 10.97
N ILE A 142 -4.59 -2.10 11.38
CA ILE A 142 -3.37 -2.35 10.61
C ILE A 142 -2.48 -3.29 11.41
N LYS A 143 -1.98 -4.33 10.74
CA LYS A 143 -1.23 -5.42 11.38
C LYS A 143 0.25 -5.37 11.04
N ASP A 144 0.54 -5.34 9.75
CA ASP A 144 1.91 -5.35 9.24
C ASP A 144 2.00 -4.67 7.88
N TYR A 145 3.24 -4.38 7.46
CA TYR A 145 3.54 -3.82 6.16
C TYR A 145 4.91 -4.28 5.68
N ALA A 146 5.12 -4.25 4.37
CA ALA A 146 6.45 -4.46 3.80
C ALA A 146 6.64 -3.66 2.51
N TYR A 147 7.89 -3.47 2.12
CA TYR A 147 8.23 -2.90 0.82
C TYR A 147 9.50 -3.54 0.24
N ASN A 148 9.65 -3.46 -1.08
CA ASN A 148 10.88 -3.83 -1.75
C ASN A 148 11.86 -2.65 -1.71
N ALA A 149 12.97 -2.82 -0.99
CA ALA A 149 14.05 -1.84 -0.90
C ALA A 149 14.90 -1.78 -2.19
N THR A 150 14.75 -2.74 -3.11
CA THR A 150 15.28 -2.61 -4.46
C THR A 150 14.37 -1.67 -5.26
N PRO A 151 14.87 -0.52 -5.76
CA PRO A 151 14.06 0.45 -6.49
C PRO A 151 13.37 -0.13 -7.72
N ASP A 152 12.19 0.40 -8.03
CA ASP A 152 11.40 0.06 -9.22
C ASP A 152 11.15 -1.46 -9.40
N THR A 153 11.27 -2.24 -8.32
CA THR A 153 11.18 -3.71 -8.33
C THR A 153 9.89 -4.15 -7.65
N PRO A 154 9.07 -5.00 -8.30
CA PRO A 154 7.81 -5.45 -7.72
C PRO A 154 7.98 -6.25 -6.42
N ILE A 155 6.88 -6.37 -5.68
CA ILE A 155 6.73 -7.23 -4.50
C ILE A 155 5.39 -7.97 -4.60
N LEU A 156 5.27 -9.14 -3.99
CA LEU A 156 3.97 -9.80 -3.84
C LEU A 156 3.28 -9.30 -2.55
N ALA A 157 1.97 -9.06 -2.59
CA ALA A 157 1.17 -8.77 -1.42
C ALA A 157 1.37 -9.88 -0.36
N GLY A 158 1.72 -9.49 0.88
CA GLY A 158 2.01 -10.42 1.97
C GLY A 158 3.44 -11.01 1.96
N GLN A 159 4.26 -10.72 0.95
CA GLN A 159 5.67 -11.16 0.92
C GLN A 159 6.48 -10.52 2.05
N LYS A 160 7.24 -11.34 2.78
CA LYS A 160 8.05 -10.92 3.94
C LYS A 160 9.56 -11.08 3.74
N GLU A 161 9.97 -11.78 2.69
CA GLU A 161 11.36 -12.13 2.33
C GLU A 161 11.52 -12.24 0.82
#